data_AF-A0A821SA79-F1
#
_entry.id   AF-A0A821SA79-F1
#
_cell.length_a   1.000
_cell.length_b   1.000
_cell.length_c   1.000
_cell.angle_alpha   90.00
_cell.angle_beta   90.00
_cell.angle_gamma   90.00
#
_symmetry.space_group_name_H-M   'P 1'
#
loop_
_entity.id
_entity.type
_entity.pdbx_description
1 polymer ?
#
loop_
_entity_poly.entity_id
_entity_poly.type
_entity_poly.pdbx_seq_one_letter_code
_entity_poly.pdbx_strand_id
1 'polypeptide(L)' 'ETLPFRASIRDFDLDPPLTYKGLKDAFHTGTVLKEKGIHINYCYSSPALRCVQTAAKVLEGLQ' A
#
# COMPACT_ATOMS: atom_id res chain seq x y z
N GLU A 1 3.59 -11.75 3.90
CA GLU A 1 4.45 -10.78 3.19
C GLU A 1 5.78 -10.68 3.91
N THR A 2 6.86 -10.57 3.14
CA THR A 2 8.21 -10.32 3.63
C THR A 2 8.57 -8.85 3.38
N LEU A 3 9.47 -8.28 4.18
CA LEU A 3 9.97 -6.92 3.95
C LEU A 3 10.61 -6.80 2.57
N PRO A 4 10.45 -5.66 1.87
CA PRO A 4 11.15 -5.43 0.61
C PRO A 4 12.67 -5.42 0.84
N PHE A 5 13.43 -5.78 -0.19
CA PHE A 5 14.88 -5.71 -0.10
C PHE A 5 15.35 -4.28 0.17
N ARG A 6 16.22 -4.14 1.17
CA ARG A 6 17.01 -2.94 1.47
C ARG A 6 18.42 -3.33 1.82
N ALA A 7 19.36 -2.40 1.69
CA ALA A 7 20.76 -2.63 2.01
C ALA A 7 20.96 -2.95 3.51
N SER A 8 20.17 -2.32 4.38
CA SER A 8 20.18 -2.57 5.81
C SER A 8 18.76 -2.74 6.37
N ILE A 9 18.59 -3.66 7.31
CA ILE A 9 17.33 -3.81 8.05
C ILE A 9 17.01 -2.57 8.91
N ARG A 10 18.03 -1.79 9.30
CA ARG A 10 17.86 -0.55 10.07
C ARG A 10 17.25 0.57 9.22
N ASP A 11 17.23 0.44 7.90
CA ASP A 11 16.61 1.44 7.03
C ASP A 11 15.09 1.55 7.28
N PHE A 12 14.46 0.52 7.87
CA PHE A 12 13.06 0.54 8.27
C PHE A 12 12.80 1.29 9.58
N ASP A 13 13.83 1.62 10.37
CA ASP A 13 13.66 2.44 11.58
C ASP A 13 13.22 3.86 11.22
N LEU A 14 13.68 4.36 10.07
CA LEU A 14 13.33 5.70 9.54
C LEU A 14 12.19 5.66 8.51
N ASP A 15 11.96 4.51 7.89
CA ASP A 15 10.90 4.32 6.89
C ASP A 15 10.14 3.00 7.09
N PRO A 16 9.33 2.91 8.15
CA PRO A 16 8.68 1.67 8.54
C PRO A 16 7.59 1.27 7.53
N PRO A 17 7.37 -0.05 7.35
CA PRO A 17 6.30 -0.58 6.52
C PRO A 17 4.93 -0.46 7.21
N LEU A 18 3.86 -0.75 6.48
CA LEU A 18 2.55 -1.01 7.07
C LEU A 18 2.56 -2.29 7.90
N THR A 19 1.68 -2.32 8.90
CA THR A 19 1.32 -3.55 9.61
C THR A 19 0.44 -4.44 8.71
N TYR A 20 0.31 -5.72 9.08
CA TYR A 20 -0.60 -6.64 8.38
C TYR A 20 -2.05 -6.13 8.31
N LYS A 21 -2.53 -5.51 9.41
CA LYS A 21 -3.86 -4.89 9.42
C LYS A 21 -3.92 -3.72 8.44
N GLY A 22 -2.91 -2.85 8.42
CA GLY A 22 -2.86 -1.72 7.48
C GLY A 22 -2.88 -2.16 6.01
N LEU A 23 -2.21 -3.27 5.68
CA LEU A 23 -2.26 -3.85 4.33
C LEU A 23 -3.67 -4.36 3.97
N LYS A 24 -4.35 -5.06 4.90
CA LYS A 24 -5.72 -5.52 4.71
C LYS A 24 -6.72 -4.38 4.56
N ASP A 25 -6.60 -3.35 5.39
CA ASP A 25 -7.47 -2.18 5.34
C ASP A 25 -7.31 -1.43 4.01
N ALA A 26 -6.07 -1.29 3.51
CA ALA A 26 -5.78 -0.68 2.22
C ALA A 26 -6.35 -1.50 1.05
N PHE A 27 -6.21 -2.83 1.08
CA PHE A 27 -6.82 -3.71 0.09
C PHE A 27 -8.36 -3.58 0.09
N HIS A 28 -8.97 -3.66 1.26
CA HIS A 28 -10.42 -3.53 1.41
C HIS A 28 -10.94 -2.18 0.89
N THR A 29 -10.18 -1.10 1.11
CA THR A 29 -10.49 0.21 0.53
C THR A 29 -10.56 0.13 -0.99
N GLY A 30 -9.59 -0.52 -1.64
CA GLY A 30 -9.61 -0.78 -3.09
C GLY A 30 -10.84 -1.56 -3.54
N THR A 31 -11.20 -2.63 -2.82
CA THR A 31 -12.40 -3.43 -3.10
C THR A 31 -13.67 -2.59 -3.05
N VAL A 32 -13.83 -1.73 -2.03
CA VAL A 32 -14.99 -0.85 -1.91
C VAL A 32 -15.04 0.18 -3.05
N LEU A 33 -13.88 0.71 -3.49
CA LEU A 33 -13.83 1.61 -4.64
C LEU A 33 -14.29 0.89 -5.92
N LYS A 34 -13.87 -0.36 -6.12
CA LYS A 34 -14.29 -1.21 -7.25
C LYS A 34 -15.80 -1.44 -7.22
N GLU A 35 -16.35 -1.83 -6.08
CA GLU A 35 -17.79 -2.07 -5.89
C GLU A 35 -18.64 -0.84 -6.18
N LYS A 36 -18.10 0.36 -5.92
CA LYS A 36 -18.75 1.64 -6.23
C LYS A 36 -18.58 2.08 -7.68
N GLY A 37 -17.86 1.31 -8.51
CA GLY A 37 -17.60 1.67 -9.91
C GLY A 37 -16.65 2.87 -10.07
N ILE A 38 -15.82 3.16 -9.07
CA ILE A 38 -14.87 4.28 -9.14
C ILE A 38 -13.65 3.85 -9.97
N HIS A 39 -13.45 4.51 -11.10
CA HIS A 39 -12.31 4.28 -11.97
C HIS A 39 -11.13 5.19 -11.57
N ILE A 40 -9.96 4.59 -11.31
CA ILE A 40 -8.72 5.32 -11.02
C ILE A 40 -7.81 5.27 -12.23
N ASN A 41 -7.54 6.43 -12.84
CA ASN A 41 -6.64 6.56 -13.98
C ASN A 41 -5.18 6.75 -13.57
N TYR A 42 -4.94 7.45 -12.46
CA TYR A 42 -3.61 7.79 -11.97
C TYR A 42 -3.56 7.66 -10.45
N CYS A 43 -2.43 7.17 -9.93
CA CYS A 43 -2.18 7.03 -8.50
C CYS A 43 -0.83 7.68 -8.16
N TYR A 44 -0.85 8.63 -7.24
CA TYR A 44 0.35 9.31 -6.73
C TYR A 44 0.50 8.98 -5.25
N SER A 45 1.73 8.84 -4.77
CA SER A 45 2.01 8.60 -3.36
C SER A 45 3.26 9.36 -2.91
N SER A 46 3.33 9.62 -1.60
CA SER A 46 4.57 10.04 -0.93
C SER A 46 5.64 8.95 -1.06
N PRO A 47 6.95 9.29 -1.10
CA PRO A 47 8.02 8.29 -1.19
C PRO A 47 8.16 7.38 0.04
N ALA A 48 7.50 7.69 1.16
CA ALA A 48 7.54 6.83 2.35
C ALA A 48 6.97 5.43 2.04
N LEU A 49 7.63 4.37 2.50
CA LEU A 49 7.29 2.98 2.19
C LEU A 49 5.83 2.65 2.50
N ARG A 50 5.35 3.08 3.68
CA ARG A 50 3.95 2.89 4.09
C ARG A 50 2.94 3.50 3.10
N CYS A 51 3.25 4.65 2.48
CA CYS A 51 2.38 5.30 1.51
C CYS A 51 2.36 4.53 0.18
N VAL A 52 3.53 4.08 -0.28
CA VAL A 52 3.64 3.25 -1.49
C VAL A 52 2.90 1.91 -1.29
N GLN A 53 3.03 1.28 -0.12
CA GLN A 53 2.32 0.04 0.22
C GLN A 53 0.80 0.24 0.28
N THR A 54 0.31 1.34 0.88
CA THR A 54 -1.12 1.67 0.85
C THR A 54 -1.61 1.80 -0.59
N ALA A 55 -0.92 2.60 -1.41
CA ALA A 55 -1.30 2.81 -2.80
C ALA A 55 -1.33 1.49 -3.58
N ALA A 56 -0.29 0.66 -3.45
CA ALA A 56 -0.21 -0.64 -4.11
C ALA A 56 -1.37 -1.56 -3.72
N LYS A 57 -1.71 -1.64 -2.43
CA LYS A 57 -2.83 -2.49 -1.96
C LYS A 57 -4.21 -1.97 -2.36
N VAL A 58 -4.40 -0.65 -2.40
CA VAL A 58 -5.64 -0.07 -2.95
C VAL A 58 -5.79 -0.42 -4.43
N LEU A 59 -4.71 -0.31 -5.21
CA LEU A 59 -4.72 -0.68 -6.64
C LEU A 59 -4.92 -2.19 -6.85
N GLU A 60 -4.38 -3.04 -5.97
CA GLU A 60 -4.62 -4.48 -5.99
C GLU A 60 -6.11 -4.81 -5.74
N GLY A 61 -6.73 -4.14 -4.77
CA GLY A 61 -8.17 -4.32 -4.49
C GLY A 61 -9.11 -3.79 -5.60
N LEU A 62 -8.59 -2.99 -6.53
CA LEU A 62 -9.33 -2.47 -7.69
C LEU A 62 -9.37 -3.44 -8.88
N GLN A 63 -8.50 -4.46 -8.91
CA GLN A 63 -8.46 -5.50 -9.95
C GLN A 63 -9.57 -6.53 -9.76
#